data_AF-G4RLP4-F1
#
_entry.id   AF-G4RLP4-F1
#
_cell.length_a   1.000
_cell.length_b   1.000
_cell.length_c   1.000
_cell.angle_alpha   90.00
_cell.angle_beta   90.00
_cell.angle_gamma   90.00
#
_symmetry.space_group_name_H-M   'P 1'
#
loop_
_entity.id
_entity.type
_entity.pdbx_description
1 polymer ?
#
loop_
_entity_poly.entity_id
_entity_poly.type
_entity_poly.pdbx_seq_one_letter_code
_entity_poly.pdbx_strand_id
1 'polypeptide(L)'
;MEVSVEDLRLEGGSPSARLVVKAGGSAVRFRLGIRGKLELVFGPSARERAEEAARVLRALGVEAEPRQHGGRWRVYVTTNAIASAHPALREAVARAVEAAAERGAVKKEVAEGWLRKLRSSSPPGWPDFSVRVDKGELRVEHKTRRREQMEEVAAKLRALGLAEGTDYRRYPGRYIERLQITPDGVRRLAHIAKHAEDPRARGEAAALLTHLIERARDEKARARLEELVRGHDRAAEAHRGQAVESA
;
A
#
# COMPACT_ATOMS: atom_id res chain seq x y z
N MET A 1 -12.60 -4.04 6.01
CA MET A 1 -12.30 -2.59 6.11
C MET A 1 -11.85 -2.13 4.74
N GLU A 2 -12.37 -1.00 4.26
CA GLU A 2 -12.15 -0.50 2.90
C GLU A 2 -11.87 1.01 2.96
N VAL A 3 -10.90 1.49 2.17
CA VAL A 3 -10.63 2.92 2.01
C VAL A 3 -10.56 3.25 0.53
N SER A 4 -11.44 4.14 0.07
CA SER A 4 -11.52 4.57 -1.32
C SER A 4 -11.27 6.07 -1.45
N VAL A 5 -10.69 6.48 -2.58
CA VAL A 5 -10.56 7.89 -2.99
C VAL A 5 -11.71 8.19 -3.93
N GLU A 6 -12.61 9.10 -3.58
CA GLU A 6 -13.80 9.39 -4.38
C GLU A 6 -13.69 10.66 -5.23
N ASP A 7 -12.88 11.63 -4.81
CA ASP A 7 -12.72 12.92 -5.50
C ASP A 7 -11.33 13.49 -5.24
N LEU A 8 -10.74 14.16 -6.23
CA LEU A 8 -9.48 14.89 -6.13
C LEU A 8 -9.66 16.28 -6.73
N ARG A 9 -9.60 17.30 -5.88
CA ARG A 9 -9.75 18.71 -6.22
C ARG A 9 -8.41 19.40 -6.15
N LEU A 10 -7.98 20.02 -7.24
CA LEU A 10 -6.67 20.66 -7.34
C LEU A 10 -6.74 22.18 -7.55
N GLU A 11 -7.91 22.71 -7.89
CA GLU A 11 -8.11 24.13 -8.19
C GLU A 11 -8.21 25.00 -6.92
N GLY A 12 -7.94 26.30 -7.06
CA GLY A 12 -8.07 27.28 -5.97
C GLY A 12 -6.91 27.28 -4.96
N GLY A 13 -5.73 26.76 -5.33
CA GLY A 13 -4.51 26.83 -4.53
C GLY A 13 -4.51 25.98 -3.25
N SER A 14 -5.51 25.10 -3.08
CA SER A 14 -5.62 24.17 -1.94
C SER A 14 -5.98 22.77 -2.38
N PRO A 15 -4.99 22.00 -2.89
CA PRO A 15 -5.20 20.62 -3.31
C PRO A 15 -5.80 19.78 -2.18
N SER A 16 -6.84 19.01 -2.49
CA SER A 16 -7.52 18.15 -1.52
C SER A 16 -8.17 16.95 -2.17
N ALA A 17 -8.32 15.86 -1.42
CA ALA A 17 -9.06 14.67 -1.85
C ALA A 17 -10.19 14.35 -0.89
N ARG A 18 -11.20 13.62 -1.36
CA ARG A 18 -12.23 13.01 -0.49
C ARG A 18 -11.96 11.53 -0.36
N LEU A 19 -11.76 11.09 0.87
CA LEU A 19 -11.58 9.68 1.21
C LEU A 19 -12.84 9.15 1.88
N VAL A 20 -13.30 7.97 1.49
CA VAL A 20 -14.36 7.25 2.22
C VAL A 20 -13.76 6.03 2.87
N VAL A 21 -13.97 5.92 4.18
CA VAL A 21 -13.51 4.81 5.00
C VAL A 21 -14.71 4.01 5.46
N LYS A 22 -14.72 2.71 5.15
CA LYS A 22 -15.72 1.75 5.64
C LYS A 22 -15.07 0.82 6.66
N ALA A 23 -15.49 0.91 7.91
CA ALA A 23 -14.99 0.08 9.01
C ALA A 23 -16.09 -0.13 10.07
N GLY A 24 -16.21 -1.35 10.59
CA GLY A 24 -17.13 -1.65 11.70
C GLY A 24 -18.61 -1.35 11.42
N GLY A 25 -19.06 -1.50 10.16
CA GLY A 25 -20.45 -1.20 9.75
C GLY A 25 -20.73 0.28 9.44
N SER A 26 -19.77 1.18 9.70
CA SER A 26 -19.89 2.61 9.38
C SER A 26 -19.15 2.96 8.10
N ALA A 27 -19.66 3.96 7.37
CA ALA A 27 -19.00 4.60 6.22
C ALA A 27 -18.86 6.10 6.49
N VAL A 28 -17.63 6.58 6.61
CA VAL A 28 -17.33 7.98 6.96
C VAL A 28 -16.49 8.63 5.88
N ARG A 29 -16.87 9.85 5.51
CA ARG A 29 -16.22 10.65 4.48
C ARG A 29 -15.31 11.70 5.13
N PHE A 30 -14.05 11.70 4.72
CA PHE A 30 -13.02 12.61 5.18
C PHE A 30 -12.51 13.48 4.03
N ARG A 31 -12.10 14.71 4.35
CA ARG A 31 -11.33 15.56 3.46
C ARG A 31 -9.85 15.40 3.78
N LEU A 32 -9.04 15.02 2.80
CA LEU A 32 -7.59 15.07 2.85
C LEU A 32 -7.12 16.40 2.28
N GLY A 33 -6.50 17.26 3.08
CA GLY A 33 -5.72 18.40 2.60
C GLY A 33 -4.34 17.96 2.15
N ILE A 34 -3.91 18.41 0.97
CA ILE A 34 -2.61 18.10 0.36
C ILE A 34 -1.86 19.41 0.13
N ARG A 35 -1.53 20.13 1.21
CA ARG A 35 -0.87 21.44 1.16
C ARG A 35 0.01 21.67 2.37
N GLY A 36 1.32 21.76 2.18
CA GLY A 36 2.31 21.97 3.26
C GLY A 36 2.47 20.77 4.22
N LYS A 37 1.38 20.08 4.54
CA LYS A 37 1.28 18.80 5.24
C LYS A 37 0.07 18.03 4.72
N LEU A 38 -0.02 16.76 5.12
CA LEU A 38 -1.19 15.94 4.91
C LEU A 38 -2.08 16.03 6.14
N GLU A 39 -3.34 16.40 5.94
CA GLU A 39 -4.32 16.51 7.02
C GLU A 39 -5.62 15.84 6.61
N LEU A 40 -6.00 14.80 7.34
CA LEU A 40 -7.28 14.13 7.14
C LEU A 40 -8.28 14.68 8.16
N VAL A 41 -9.37 15.28 7.66
CA VAL A 41 -10.31 16.07 8.47
C VAL A 41 -11.74 15.55 8.28
N PHE A 42 -12.45 15.42 9.39
CA PHE A 42 -13.90 15.24 9.46
C PHE A 42 -14.54 16.43 10.20
N GLY A 43 -15.71 16.86 9.73
CA GLY A 43 -16.48 17.96 10.30
C GLY A 43 -16.32 19.29 9.56
N PRO A 44 -16.90 20.38 10.09
CA PRO A 44 -17.61 20.50 11.37
C PRO A 44 -18.96 19.75 11.43
N SER A 45 -19.24 19.06 12.53
CA SER A 45 -20.44 18.21 12.71
C SER A 45 -20.98 18.20 14.16
N ALA A 46 -21.97 17.35 14.42
CA ALA A 46 -22.47 17.00 15.76
C ALA A 46 -21.47 16.09 16.51
N ARG A 47 -21.62 16.00 17.83
CA ARG A 47 -20.72 15.21 18.69
C ARG A 47 -20.74 13.73 18.31
N GLU A 48 -21.92 13.13 18.15
CA GLU A 48 -22.01 11.69 17.87
C GLU A 48 -21.34 11.34 16.54
N ARG A 49 -21.49 12.19 15.53
CA ARG A 49 -20.86 12.03 14.21
C ARG A 49 -19.34 12.15 14.28
N ALA A 50 -18.81 13.04 15.11
CA ALA A 50 -17.36 13.15 15.30
C ALA A 50 -16.80 11.97 16.08
N GLU A 51 -17.52 11.45 17.07
CA GLU A 51 -17.15 10.22 17.80
C GLU A 51 -17.16 8.99 16.88
N GLU A 52 -18.16 8.88 15.99
CA GLU A 52 -18.19 7.84 14.95
C GLU A 52 -16.97 7.95 14.01
N ALA A 53 -16.66 9.16 13.53
CA ALA A 53 -15.51 9.39 12.67
C ALA A 53 -14.18 9.03 13.37
N ALA A 54 -14.02 9.39 14.64
CA ALA A 54 -12.85 9.02 15.44
C ALA A 54 -12.75 7.50 15.60
N ARG A 55 -13.86 6.81 15.84
CA ARG A 55 -13.91 5.33 15.95
C ARG A 55 -13.44 4.66 14.66
N VAL A 56 -13.87 5.16 13.50
CA VAL A 56 -13.44 4.66 12.19
C VAL A 56 -11.94 4.84 11.96
N LEU A 57 -11.37 5.98 12.37
CA LEU A 57 -9.91 6.19 12.30
C LEU A 57 -9.12 5.32 13.30
N ARG A 58 -9.65 5.09 14.50
CA ARG A 58 -9.04 4.17 15.47
C ARG A 58 -9.02 2.73 14.98
N ALA A 59 -10.04 2.30 14.23
CA ALA A 59 -10.03 0.99 13.56
C ALA A 59 -8.91 0.87 12.50
N LEU A 60 -8.41 1.99 11.99
CA LEU A 60 -7.23 2.08 11.12
C LEU A 60 -5.91 2.22 11.92
N GLY A 61 -5.91 2.02 13.23
CA GLY A 61 -4.71 2.16 14.08
C GLY A 61 -4.28 3.61 14.29
N VAL A 62 -5.16 4.58 14.02
CA VAL A 62 -4.88 6.01 14.21
C VAL A 62 -5.48 6.48 15.52
N GLU A 63 -4.64 7.04 16.39
CA GLU A 63 -5.11 7.75 17.58
C GLU A 63 -5.82 9.04 17.15
N ALA A 64 -7.15 9.00 17.12
CA ALA A 64 -8.00 10.10 16.71
C ALA A 64 -8.96 10.48 17.83
N GLU A 65 -9.10 11.77 18.09
CA GLU A 65 -9.98 12.31 19.12
C GLU A 65 -10.92 13.38 18.55
N PRO A 66 -12.22 13.35 18.88
CA PRO A 66 -13.13 14.46 18.62
C PRO A 66 -12.72 15.70 19.40
N ARG A 67 -12.66 16.84 18.71
CA ARG A 67 -12.36 18.14 19.31
C ARG A 67 -13.48 19.13 19.01
N GLN A 68 -13.87 19.91 20.00
CA GLN A 68 -14.86 20.97 19.85
C GLN A 68 -14.20 22.29 19.45
N HIS A 69 -14.82 23.01 18.52
CA HIS A 69 -14.44 24.36 18.14
C HIS A 69 -15.66 25.15 17.69
N GLY A 70 -15.90 26.31 18.31
CA GLY A 70 -17.06 27.15 17.97
C GLY A 70 -18.40 26.41 18.07
N GLY A 71 -18.58 25.57 19.09
CA GLY A 71 -19.79 24.76 19.28
C GLY A 71 -19.94 23.55 18.35
N ARG A 72 -19.01 23.33 17.42
CA ARG A 72 -19.05 22.21 16.46
C ARG A 72 -17.92 21.22 16.71
N TRP A 73 -18.15 19.96 16.38
CA TRP A 73 -17.17 18.89 16.58
C TRP A 73 -16.45 18.54 15.29
N ARG A 74 -15.14 18.25 15.40
CA ARG A 74 -14.28 17.84 14.29
C ARG A 74 -13.27 16.79 14.75
N VAL A 75 -12.77 16.01 13.81
CA VAL A 75 -11.63 15.10 14.01
C VAL A 75 -10.60 15.47 12.97
N TYR A 76 -9.33 15.57 13.34
CA TYR A 76 -8.26 15.75 12.38
C TYR A 76 -7.02 14.96 12.78
N VAL A 77 -6.33 14.41 11.79
CA VAL A 77 -5.06 13.69 11.97
C VAL A 77 -4.07 14.15 10.91
N THR A 78 -2.78 14.14 11.26
CA THR A 78 -1.71 14.71 10.43
C THR A 78 -0.84 13.62 9.80
N THR A 79 0.08 14.02 8.91
CA THR A 79 1.00 13.12 8.18
C THR A 79 1.61 12.01 9.04
N ASN A 80 2.04 12.29 10.28
CA ASN A 80 2.66 11.27 11.14
C ASN A 80 1.65 10.19 11.55
N ALA A 81 0.46 10.61 11.98
CA ALA A 81 -0.59 9.71 12.39
C ALA A 81 -1.10 8.88 11.20
N ILE A 82 -1.18 9.49 10.01
CA ILE A 82 -1.50 8.80 8.76
C ILE A 82 -0.41 7.78 8.41
N ALA A 83 0.87 8.13 8.54
CA ALA A 83 2.00 7.24 8.23
C ALA A 83 2.11 6.03 9.17
N SER A 84 1.57 6.14 10.39
CA SER A 84 1.45 5.02 11.34
C SER A 84 0.15 4.21 11.17
N ALA A 85 -0.73 4.61 10.25
CA ALA A 85 -2.02 3.97 10.06
C ALA A 85 -1.91 2.62 9.34
N HIS A 86 -3.03 1.90 9.35
CA HIS A 86 -3.25 0.71 8.56
C HIS A 86 -2.94 0.94 7.06
N PRO A 87 -2.31 -0.03 6.36
CA PRO A 87 -1.91 0.11 4.95
C PRO A 87 -2.98 0.71 4.04
N ALA A 88 -4.23 0.25 4.16
CA ALA A 88 -5.36 0.78 3.37
C ALA A 88 -5.51 2.32 3.42
N LEU A 89 -5.29 2.96 4.58
CA LEU A 89 -5.34 4.43 4.66
C LEU A 89 -4.09 5.05 4.03
N ARG A 90 -2.90 4.52 4.32
CA ARG A 90 -1.63 5.00 3.77
C ARG A 90 -1.63 4.98 2.26
N GLU A 91 -2.09 3.89 1.66
CA GLU A 91 -2.20 3.71 0.22
C GLU A 91 -3.19 4.67 -0.42
N ALA A 92 -4.38 4.84 0.16
CA ALA A 92 -5.38 5.77 -0.37
C ALA A 92 -4.86 7.21 -0.34
N VAL A 93 -4.16 7.59 0.73
CA VAL A 93 -3.52 8.91 0.84
C VAL A 93 -2.36 9.03 -0.15
N ALA A 94 -1.52 7.99 -0.30
CA ALA A 94 -0.41 7.98 -1.25
C ALA A 94 -0.90 8.15 -2.70
N ARG A 95 -1.93 7.42 -3.11
CA ARG A 95 -2.57 7.57 -4.44
C ARG A 95 -3.05 9.00 -4.68
N ALA A 96 -3.66 9.63 -3.67
CA ALA A 96 -4.09 11.02 -3.77
C ALA A 96 -2.91 12.00 -3.90
N VAL A 97 -1.80 11.76 -3.20
CA VAL A 97 -0.57 12.56 -3.31
C VAL A 97 0.09 12.41 -4.67
N GLU A 98 0.13 11.20 -5.22
CA GLU A 98 0.68 10.93 -6.57
C GLU A 98 -0.10 11.67 -7.64
N ALA A 99 -1.42 11.50 -7.64
CA ALA A 99 -2.29 12.19 -8.60
C ALA A 99 -2.19 13.72 -8.47
N ALA A 100 -1.99 14.25 -7.26
CA ALA A 100 -1.75 15.68 -7.06
C ALA A 100 -0.38 16.13 -7.60
N ALA A 101 0.67 15.32 -7.46
CA ALA A 101 2.01 15.60 -7.98
C ALA A 101 2.07 15.52 -9.51
N GLU A 102 1.47 14.49 -10.11
CA GLU A 102 1.37 14.30 -11.57
C GLU A 102 0.70 15.49 -12.27
N ARG A 103 -0.26 16.12 -11.57
CA ARG A 103 -1.02 17.27 -12.07
C ARG A 103 -0.40 18.62 -11.68
N GLY A 104 0.84 18.62 -11.17
CA GLY A 104 1.60 19.83 -10.84
C GLY A 104 1.09 20.60 -9.63
N ALA A 105 0.16 20.03 -8.85
CA ALA A 105 -0.44 20.70 -7.69
C ALA A 105 0.49 20.71 -6.46
N VAL A 106 1.48 19.82 -6.44
CA VAL A 106 2.50 19.68 -5.39
C VAL A 106 3.87 19.55 -6.04
N LYS A 107 4.90 20.21 -5.48
CA LYS A 107 6.29 20.02 -5.90
C LYS A 107 6.70 18.56 -5.74
N LYS A 108 7.40 18.01 -6.73
CA LYS A 108 7.79 16.60 -6.78
C LYS A 108 8.57 16.18 -5.53
N GLU A 109 9.51 17.00 -5.07
CA GLU A 109 10.36 16.70 -3.92
C GLU A 109 9.56 16.61 -2.61
N VAL A 110 8.53 17.45 -2.48
CA VAL A 110 7.61 17.45 -1.33
C VAL A 110 6.73 16.20 -1.36
N ALA A 111 6.16 15.88 -2.52
CA ALA A 111 5.36 14.69 -2.72
C ALA A 111 6.17 13.41 -2.43
N GLU A 112 7.40 13.31 -2.95
CA GLU A 112 8.31 12.20 -2.67
C GLU A 112 8.63 12.05 -1.19
N GLY A 113 8.84 13.16 -0.47
CA GLY A 113 9.05 13.14 0.98
C GLY A 113 7.87 12.56 1.76
N TRP A 114 6.64 12.94 1.39
CA TRP A 114 5.43 12.37 1.99
C TRP A 114 5.22 10.92 1.59
N LEU A 115 5.37 10.58 0.31
CA LEU A 115 5.23 9.21 -0.18
C LEU A 115 6.20 8.28 0.53
N ARG A 116 7.47 8.67 0.67
CA ARG A 116 8.46 7.91 1.44
C ARG A 116 8.00 7.63 2.86
N LYS A 117 7.40 8.62 3.53
CA LYS A 117 6.91 8.50 4.90
C LYS A 117 5.62 7.68 5.01
N LEU A 118 4.71 7.80 4.06
CA LEU A 118 3.50 6.98 3.97
C LEU A 118 3.82 5.52 3.64
N ARG A 119 4.97 5.26 3.00
CA ARG A 119 5.42 3.96 2.49
C ARG A 119 6.51 3.31 3.34
N SER A 120 6.94 3.98 4.42
CA SER A 120 8.08 3.52 5.24
C SER A 120 7.73 2.41 6.22
N SER A 121 6.46 2.04 6.38
CA SER A 121 6.07 0.92 7.25
C SER A 121 5.79 -0.33 6.43
N SER A 122 6.61 -1.36 6.65
CA SER A 122 6.31 -2.72 6.21
C SER A 122 4.97 -3.18 6.79
N PRO A 123 4.13 -3.91 6.02
CA PRO A 123 2.92 -4.52 6.57
C PRO A 123 3.26 -5.40 7.78
N PRO A 124 2.34 -5.59 8.74
CA PRO A 124 2.59 -6.39 9.93
C PRO A 124 3.22 -7.74 9.58
N GLY A 125 4.41 -8.01 10.14
CA GLY A 125 5.13 -9.27 9.94
C GLY A 125 5.97 -9.37 8.66
N TRP A 126 5.93 -8.40 7.75
CA TRP A 126 6.86 -8.36 6.61
C TRP A 126 8.09 -7.51 6.93
N PRO A 127 9.27 -7.87 6.39
CA PRO A 127 10.45 -7.04 6.52
C PRO A 127 10.46 -5.94 5.46
N ASP A 128 11.36 -4.97 5.62
CA ASP A 128 11.59 -4.00 4.56
C ASP A 128 12.24 -4.66 3.35
N PHE A 129 11.57 -4.55 2.20
CA PHE A 129 12.14 -4.87 0.90
C PHE A 129 12.74 -3.62 0.26
N SER A 130 13.83 -3.81 -0.49
CA SER A 130 14.35 -2.82 -1.43
C SER A 130 13.92 -3.23 -2.83
N VAL A 131 13.30 -2.30 -3.56
CA VAL A 131 12.86 -2.56 -4.92
C VAL A 131 13.53 -1.58 -5.87
N ARG A 132 14.29 -2.09 -6.83
CA ARG A 132 15.03 -1.25 -7.79
C ARG A 132 15.21 -1.99 -9.11
N VAL A 133 15.48 -1.24 -10.18
CA VAL A 133 16.02 -1.82 -11.41
C VAL A 133 17.54 -1.70 -11.37
N ASP A 134 18.23 -2.81 -11.51
CA ASP A 134 19.69 -2.86 -11.60
C ASP A 134 20.07 -3.58 -12.89
N LYS A 135 20.86 -2.92 -13.75
CA LYS A 135 21.24 -3.43 -15.09
C LYS A 135 20.07 -3.95 -15.94
N GLY A 136 18.91 -3.31 -15.82
CA GLY A 136 17.70 -3.68 -16.57
C GLY A 136 16.83 -4.77 -15.92
N GLU A 137 17.28 -5.37 -14.81
CA GLU A 137 16.53 -6.41 -14.10
C GLU A 137 15.84 -5.83 -12.86
N LEU A 138 14.58 -6.22 -12.62
CA LEU A 138 13.87 -5.90 -11.38
C LEU A 138 14.47 -6.71 -10.22
N ARG A 139 14.90 -6.00 -9.18
CA ARG A 139 15.39 -6.61 -7.94
C ARG A 139 14.50 -6.22 -6.79
N VAL A 140 13.84 -7.22 -6.22
CA VAL A 140 13.09 -7.15 -4.96
C VAL A 140 13.87 -7.91 -3.91
N GLU A 141 14.61 -7.21 -3.05
CA GLU A 141 15.56 -7.82 -2.11
C GLU A 141 15.30 -7.41 -0.65
N HIS A 142 15.30 -8.38 0.26
CA HIS A 142 15.46 -8.17 1.70
C HIS A 142 16.87 -8.63 2.14
N LYS A 143 17.49 -7.88 3.06
CA LYS A 143 18.83 -8.18 3.59
C LYS A 143 18.81 -8.08 5.11
N THR A 144 19.36 -9.09 5.79
CA THR A 144 19.48 -9.07 7.24
C THR A 144 20.74 -9.80 7.72
N ARG A 145 21.22 -9.41 8.90
CA ARG A 145 22.29 -10.12 9.62
C ARG A 145 21.74 -11.22 10.55
N ARG A 146 20.42 -11.23 10.77
CA ARG A 146 19.75 -12.15 11.69
C ARG A 146 19.19 -13.33 10.89
N ARG A 147 19.74 -14.52 11.12
CA ARG A 147 19.32 -15.73 10.39
C ARG A 147 17.89 -16.12 10.71
N GLU A 148 17.48 -15.94 11.96
CA GLU A 148 16.12 -16.26 12.40
C GLU A 148 15.09 -15.42 11.64
N GLN A 149 15.39 -14.12 11.48
CA GLN A 149 14.54 -13.22 10.68
C GLN A 149 14.47 -13.66 9.22
N MET A 150 15.56 -14.16 8.64
CA MET A 150 15.55 -14.65 7.26
C MET A 150 14.65 -15.87 7.09
N GLU A 151 14.73 -16.84 8.02
CA GLU A 151 13.88 -18.03 8.00
C GLU A 151 12.41 -17.66 8.22
N GLU A 152 12.10 -16.71 9.11
CA GLU A 152 10.72 -16.22 9.29
C GLU A 152 10.13 -15.67 7.99
N VAL A 153 10.90 -14.91 7.22
CA VAL A 153 10.46 -14.35 5.94
C VAL A 153 10.24 -15.45 4.91
N ALA A 154 11.16 -16.41 4.81
CA ALA A 154 11.03 -17.55 3.92
C ALA A 154 9.82 -18.43 4.28
N ALA A 155 9.60 -18.69 5.58
CA ALA A 155 8.46 -19.43 6.07
C ALA A 155 7.13 -18.74 5.73
N LYS A 156 7.06 -17.41 5.83
CA LYS A 156 5.86 -16.64 5.43
C LYS A 156 5.61 -16.71 3.93
N LEU A 157 6.64 -16.60 3.10
CA LEU A 157 6.50 -16.77 1.65
C LEU A 157 6.00 -18.18 1.30
N ARG A 158 6.54 -19.23 1.94
CA ARG A 158 6.05 -20.61 1.79
C ARG A 158 4.61 -20.78 2.24
N ALA A 159 4.23 -20.18 3.37
CA ALA A 159 2.86 -20.22 3.88
C ALA A 159 1.86 -19.50 2.95
N LEU A 160 2.31 -18.48 2.22
CA LEU A 160 1.53 -17.86 1.13
C LEU A 160 1.50 -18.69 -0.16
N GLY A 161 2.23 -19.82 -0.21
CA GLY A 161 2.30 -20.69 -1.38
C GLY A 161 3.38 -20.30 -2.39
N LEU A 162 4.38 -19.50 -2.02
CA LEU A 162 5.55 -19.26 -2.87
C LEU A 162 6.60 -20.37 -2.68
N ALA A 163 7.13 -20.88 -3.78
CA ALA A 163 8.17 -21.90 -3.82
C ALA A 163 9.57 -21.29 -3.81
N GLU A 164 10.45 -21.82 -2.95
CA GLU A 164 11.87 -21.49 -2.99
C GLU A 164 12.52 -22.00 -4.29
N GLY A 165 13.43 -21.22 -4.86
CA GLY A 165 14.08 -21.49 -6.14
C GLY A 165 13.35 -20.83 -7.32
N THR A 166 12.03 -20.95 -7.38
CA THR A 166 11.20 -20.38 -8.46
C THR A 166 10.70 -18.98 -8.12
N ASP A 167 9.96 -18.83 -7.02
CA ASP A 167 9.27 -17.58 -6.65
C ASP A 167 10.14 -16.66 -5.80
N TYR A 168 11.02 -17.26 -5.00
CA TYR A 168 12.03 -16.51 -4.27
C TYR A 168 13.32 -17.32 -4.13
N ARG A 169 14.45 -16.63 -3.97
CA ARG A 169 15.78 -17.23 -3.80
C ARG A 169 16.44 -16.69 -2.54
N ARG A 170 17.01 -17.58 -1.74
CA ARG A 170 17.86 -17.21 -0.61
C ARG A 170 19.33 -17.32 -1.01
N TYR A 171 20.10 -16.36 -0.55
CA TYR A 171 21.54 -16.31 -0.70
C TYR A 171 22.12 -16.23 0.71
N PRO A 172 22.65 -17.35 1.23
CA PRO A 172 23.40 -17.30 2.47
C PRO A 172 24.61 -16.40 2.25
N GLY A 173 24.91 -15.56 3.23
CA GLY A 173 26.10 -14.73 3.20
C GLY A 173 26.85 -14.85 4.51
N ARG A 174 28.17 -14.63 4.46
CA ARG A 174 29.04 -14.72 5.64
C ARG A 174 28.62 -13.74 6.75
N TYR A 175 28.10 -12.58 6.37
CA TYR A 175 27.73 -11.50 7.29
C TYR A 175 26.31 -10.96 7.08
N ILE A 176 25.76 -11.10 5.88
CA ILE A 176 24.44 -10.60 5.50
C ILE A 176 23.79 -11.64 4.60
N GLU A 177 22.66 -12.17 5.02
CA GLU A 177 21.82 -13.01 4.19
C GLU A 177 20.93 -12.13 3.31
N ARG A 178 20.67 -12.61 2.10
CA ARG A 178 19.80 -11.93 1.13
C ARG A 178 18.70 -12.87 0.69
N LEU A 179 17.46 -12.38 0.68
CA LEU A 179 16.33 -13.01 0.04
C LEU A 179 15.88 -12.14 -1.12
N GLN A 180 15.63 -12.76 -2.27
CA GLN A 180 15.16 -12.11 -3.47
C GLN A 180 13.82 -12.71 -3.88
N ILE A 181 12.78 -11.89 -4.05
CA ILE A 181 11.55 -12.31 -4.73
C ILE A 181 11.81 -12.18 -6.23
N THR A 182 11.57 -13.25 -6.98
CA THR A 182 11.79 -13.28 -8.44
C THR A 182 10.63 -12.60 -9.16
N PRO A 183 10.79 -12.26 -10.46
CA PRO A 183 9.65 -11.81 -11.26
C PRO A 183 8.48 -12.81 -11.27
N ASP A 184 8.75 -14.11 -11.22
CA ASP A 184 7.71 -15.15 -11.12
C ASP A 184 7.03 -15.14 -9.76
N GLY A 185 7.78 -14.92 -8.67
CA GLY A 185 7.18 -14.74 -7.36
C GLY A 185 6.26 -13.51 -7.26
N VAL A 186 6.61 -12.41 -7.95
CA VAL A 186 5.72 -11.23 -8.04
C VAL A 186 4.42 -11.59 -8.80
N ARG A 187 4.52 -12.32 -9.92
CA ARG A 187 3.33 -12.79 -10.66
C ARG A 187 2.47 -13.73 -9.82
N ARG A 188 3.10 -14.67 -9.10
CA ARG A 188 2.39 -15.59 -8.19
C ARG A 188 1.71 -14.85 -7.05
N LEU A 189 2.35 -13.85 -6.46
CA LEU A 189 1.70 -12.97 -5.47
C LEU A 189 0.50 -12.25 -6.07
N ALA A 190 0.61 -11.73 -7.30
CA ALA A 190 -0.51 -11.08 -8.00
C ALA A 190 -1.68 -12.03 -8.21
N HIS A 191 -1.39 -13.27 -8.60
CA HIS A 191 -2.38 -14.32 -8.74
C HIS A 191 -3.08 -14.62 -7.41
N ILE A 192 -2.34 -14.84 -6.32
CA ILE A 192 -2.89 -15.11 -4.98
C ILE A 192 -3.77 -13.94 -4.52
N ALA A 193 -3.29 -12.70 -4.68
CA ALA A 193 -4.01 -11.50 -4.29
C ALA A 193 -5.35 -11.31 -5.01
N LYS A 194 -5.51 -11.90 -6.21
CA LYS A 194 -6.73 -11.79 -7.02
C LYS A 194 -7.64 -13.01 -6.90
N HIS A 195 -7.06 -14.21 -6.83
CA HIS A 195 -7.79 -15.46 -7.05
C HIS A 195 -7.78 -16.43 -5.87
N ALA A 196 -6.98 -16.20 -4.81
CA ALA A 196 -6.98 -17.11 -3.68
C ALA A 196 -8.34 -17.14 -2.99
N GLU A 197 -8.85 -18.36 -2.77
CA GLU A 197 -10.09 -18.61 -2.05
C GLU A 197 -9.96 -18.24 -0.57
N ASP A 198 -8.78 -18.47 0.02
CA ASP A 198 -8.47 -18.05 1.38
C ASP A 198 -8.39 -16.51 1.46
N PRO A 199 -9.34 -15.84 2.15
CA PRO A 199 -9.33 -14.39 2.29
C PRO A 199 -8.08 -13.86 2.98
N ARG A 200 -7.46 -14.68 3.85
CA ARG A 200 -6.23 -14.31 4.56
C ARG A 200 -5.04 -14.29 3.61
N ALA A 201 -4.76 -15.38 2.89
CA ALA A 201 -3.70 -15.43 1.89
C ALA A 201 -3.88 -14.33 0.82
N ARG A 202 -5.12 -14.11 0.36
CA ARG A 202 -5.44 -13.03 -0.58
C ARG A 202 -5.06 -11.65 -0.04
N GLY A 203 -5.43 -11.35 1.21
CA GLY A 203 -5.13 -10.09 1.87
C GLY A 203 -3.64 -9.89 2.13
N GLU A 204 -2.94 -10.92 2.61
CA GLU A 204 -1.50 -10.88 2.88
C GLU A 204 -0.69 -10.69 1.58
N ALA A 205 -1.05 -11.37 0.49
CA ALA A 205 -0.39 -11.19 -0.80
C ALA A 205 -0.62 -9.79 -1.38
N ALA A 206 -1.85 -9.26 -1.29
CA ALA A 206 -2.17 -7.90 -1.73
C ALA A 206 -1.40 -6.84 -0.92
N ALA A 207 -1.27 -7.04 0.40
CA ALA A 207 -0.52 -6.15 1.26
C ALA A 207 0.98 -6.17 0.95
N LEU A 208 1.56 -7.36 0.69
CA LEU A 208 2.96 -7.47 0.31
C LEU A 208 3.22 -6.82 -1.05
N LEU A 209 2.42 -7.10 -2.08
CA LEU A 209 2.56 -6.46 -3.40
C LEU A 209 2.50 -4.95 -3.32
N THR A 210 1.55 -4.44 -2.55
CA THR A 210 1.44 -3.00 -2.36
C THR A 210 2.70 -2.46 -1.70
N HIS A 211 3.20 -3.09 -0.63
CA HIS A 211 4.48 -2.73 -0.04
C HIS A 211 5.63 -2.75 -1.05
N LEU A 212 5.71 -3.74 -1.95
CA LEU A 212 6.76 -3.79 -2.97
C LEU A 212 6.68 -2.61 -3.96
N ILE A 213 5.47 -2.31 -4.45
CA ILE A 213 5.22 -1.14 -5.33
C ILE A 213 5.61 0.15 -4.61
N GLU A 214 5.26 0.25 -3.34
CA GLU A 214 5.61 1.39 -2.48
C GLU A 214 7.12 1.53 -2.26
N ARG A 215 7.86 0.42 -2.23
CA ARG A 215 9.31 0.38 -2.03
C ARG A 215 10.12 0.54 -3.32
N ALA A 216 9.46 0.71 -4.47
CA ALA A 216 10.12 1.01 -5.73
C ALA A 216 10.99 2.28 -5.59
N ARG A 217 12.27 2.14 -5.90
CA ARG A 217 13.27 3.22 -5.80
C ARG A 217 12.96 4.38 -6.74
N ASP A 218 12.42 4.07 -7.90
CA ASP A 218 12.14 5.01 -8.98
C ASP A 218 10.95 4.52 -9.81
N GLU A 219 10.48 5.39 -10.71
CA GLU A 219 9.33 5.11 -11.58
C GLU A 219 9.57 3.89 -12.48
N LYS A 220 10.82 3.62 -12.87
CA LYS A 220 11.17 2.46 -13.70
C LYS A 220 10.95 1.16 -12.93
N ALA A 221 11.39 1.10 -11.66
CA ALA A 221 11.16 -0.04 -10.79
C ALA A 221 9.67 -0.26 -10.50
N ARG A 222 8.93 0.83 -10.30
CA ARG A 222 7.49 0.79 -10.10
C ARG A 222 6.78 0.25 -11.34
N ALA A 223 7.02 0.84 -12.50
CA ALA A 223 6.42 0.42 -13.77
C ALA A 223 6.68 -1.06 -14.05
N ARG A 224 7.90 -1.55 -13.76
CA ARG A 224 8.24 -2.96 -13.95
C ARG A 224 7.50 -3.90 -13.00
N LEU A 225 7.29 -3.49 -11.74
CA LEU A 225 6.43 -4.24 -10.81
C LEU A 225 4.98 -4.28 -11.31
N GLU A 226 4.42 -3.12 -11.67
CA GLU A 226 3.04 -3.02 -12.15
C GLU A 226 2.83 -3.82 -13.44
N GLU A 227 3.82 -3.85 -14.34
CA GLU A 227 3.79 -4.69 -15.54
C GLU A 227 3.72 -6.18 -15.19
N LEU A 228 4.48 -6.65 -14.19
CA LEU A 228 4.42 -8.04 -13.75
C LEU A 228 3.07 -8.38 -13.12
N VAL A 229 2.51 -7.46 -12.34
CA VAL A 229 1.17 -7.61 -11.73
C VAL A 229 0.08 -7.66 -12.79
N ARG A 230 0.13 -6.81 -13.83
CA ARG A 230 -0.83 -6.80 -14.95
C ARG A 230 -0.63 -7.97 -15.91
N GLY A 231 0.62 -8.35 -16.18
CA GLY A 231 0.98 -9.35 -17.20
C GLY A 231 0.46 -10.76 -16.91
N HIS A 232 0.18 -11.07 -15.64
CA HIS A 232 -0.47 -12.33 -15.25
C HIS A 232 -1.88 -12.46 -15.86
N ASP A 233 -2.59 -11.34 -16.10
CA ASP A 233 -3.94 -11.36 -16.67
C ASP A 233 -3.94 -11.86 -18.12
N ARG A 234 -2.92 -11.53 -18.93
CA ARG A 234 -2.85 -11.96 -20.34
C ARG A 234 -2.49 -13.43 -20.52
N ALA A 235 -1.63 -13.98 -19.66
CA ALA A 235 -1.24 -15.40 -19.74
C ALA A 235 -2.39 -16.35 -19.33
N ALA A 236 -3.25 -15.93 -18.39
CA ALA A 236 -4.43 -16.68 -17.99
C ALA A 236 -5.58 -16.62 -19.02
N GLU A 237 -5.64 -15.55 -19.84
CA GLU A 237 -6.58 -15.43 -20.96
C GLU A 237 -6.13 -16.26 -22.18
N ALA A 238 -4.83 -16.31 -22.48
CA ALA A 238 -4.29 -17.11 -23.58
C ALA A 238 -4.53 -18.62 -23.41
N HIS A 239 -4.46 -19.14 -22.18
CA HIS A 239 -4.78 -20.56 -21.90
C HIS A 239 -6.27 -20.88 -21.98
N ARG A 240 -7.17 -19.90 -21.82
CA ARG A 240 -8.62 -20.11 -22.02
C ARG A 240 -9.03 -20.04 -23.48
N GLY A 241 -8.30 -19.33 -24.34
CA GLY A 241 -8.54 -19.32 -25.79
C GLY A 241 -8.18 -20.63 -26.49
N GLN A 242 -7.10 -21.30 -26.05
CA GLN A 242 -6.63 -22.55 -26.68
C GLN A 242 -7.46 -23.78 -26.32
N ALA A 243 -8.21 -23.77 -25.21
CA ALA A 243 -9.07 -24.88 -24.82
C ALA A 243 -10.42 -24.92 -25.56
N VAL A 244 -10.83 -23.81 -26.21
CA VAL A 244 -12.11 -23.71 -26.93
C VAL A 244 -11.94 -24.00 -28.43
N GLU A 245 -10.71 -23.97 -28.95
CA GLU A 245 -10.41 -24.21 -30.37
C GLU A 245 -9.98 -25.66 -30.67
N SER A 246 -10.01 -26.54 -29.66
CA SER A 246 -9.68 -27.98 -29.78
C SER A 246 -10.85 -28.91 -29.43
N ALA A 247 -12.09 -28.39 -29.44
CA ALA A 247 -13.31 -29.15 -29.19
C ALA A 247 -14.19 -29.22 -30.44
#